data_AF-A0A953M5D5-F1
#
_entry.id   AF-A0A953M5D5-F1
#
_cell.length_a   1.000
_cell.length_b   1.000
_cell.length_c   1.000
_cell.angle_alpha   90.00
_cell.angle_beta   90.00
_cell.angle_gamma   90.00
#
_symmetry.space_group_name_H-M   'P 1'
#
loop_
_entity.id
_entity.type
_entity.pdbx_description
1 polymer ?
#
loop_
_entity_poly.entity_id
_entity_poly.type
_entity_poly.pdbx_seq_one_letter_code
_entity_poly.pdbx_strand_id
1 'polypeptide(L)' 'MPVFMLCGGFGTRLKEETEFRPKPMVPVGGKPILWHIM' A
#
# COMPACT_ATOMS: atom_id res chain seq x y z
N MET A 1 12.73 -6.08 19.59
CA MET A 1 12.69 -4.65 19.23
C MET A 1 11.44 -4.41 18.42
N PRO A 2 10.52 -3.52 18.84
CA PRO A 2 9.29 -3.28 18.09
C PRO A 2 9.59 -2.55 16.77
N VAL A 3 8.94 -2.98 15.69
CA VAL A 3 9.06 -2.39 14.35
C VAL A 3 7.67 -1.99 13.88
N PHE A 4 7.55 -0.83 13.23
CA PHE A 4 6.29 -0.28 12.75
C PHE A 4 6.40 0.08 11.27
N MET A 5 5.34 -0.18 10.52
CA MET A 5 5.18 0.28 9.13
C MET A 5 4.14 1.38 9.04
N LEU A 6 4.53 2.55 8.53
CA LEU A 6 3.61 3.66 8.32
C LEU A 6 2.86 3.48 6.99
N CYS A 7 1.63 2.99 7.11
CA CYS A 7 0.76 2.67 5.99
C CYS A 7 -0.27 3.77 5.64
N GLY A 8 -0.05 5.00 6.12
CA GLY A 8 -0.93 6.15 5.90
C GLY A 8 -0.63 6.95 4.62
N GLY A 9 -1.32 8.08 4.46
CA GLY A 9 -1.18 9.00 3.33
C GLY A 9 -2.34 8.95 2.33
N PHE A 10 -2.58 10.06 1.62
CA PHE A 10 -3.80 10.27 0.81
C PHE A 10 -3.82 9.57 -0.56
N GLY A 11 -2.75 8.89 -0.97
CA GLY A 11 -2.75 8.13 -2.23
C GLY A 11 -2.87 8.96 -3.53
N THR A 12 -2.75 10.29 -3.48
CA THR A 12 -3.10 11.21 -4.60
C THR A 12 -2.42 10.93 -5.94
N ARG A 13 -1.22 10.34 -5.93
CA ARG A 13 -0.47 9.98 -7.15
C ARG A 13 -0.89 8.68 -7.81
N LEU A 14 -1.67 7.85 -7.12
CA LEU A 14 -2.16 6.54 -7.60
C LEU A 14 -3.66 6.45 -7.38
N LYS A 15 -4.38 7.53 -7.69
CA LYS A 15 -5.80 7.72 -7.31
C LYS A 15 -6.71 6.66 -7.89
N GLU A 16 -6.45 6.24 -9.13
CA GLU A 16 -7.20 5.20 -9.85
C GLU A 16 -7.36 3.90 -9.05
N GLU A 17 -6.27 3.44 -8.42
CA GLU A 17 -6.30 2.27 -7.53
C GLU A 17 -6.70 2.67 -6.10
N THR A 18 -6.23 3.82 -5.64
CA THR A 18 -6.35 4.21 -4.22
C THR A 18 -7.72 4.74 -3.80
N GLU A 19 -8.60 5.04 -4.75
CA GLU A 19 -10.02 5.33 -4.49
C GLU A 19 -10.79 4.08 -4.03
N PHE A 20 -10.40 2.89 -4.52
CA PHE A 20 -11.09 1.64 -4.21
C PHE A 20 -10.41 0.84 -3.09
N ARG A 21 -9.11 1.05 -2.85
CA ARG A 21 -8.33 0.34 -1.82
C ARG A 21 -7.18 1.17 -1.28
N PRO A 22 -6.70 0.97 -0.04
CA PRO A 22 -5.50 1.64 0.45
C PRO A 22 -4.28 1.34 -0.44
N LYS A 23 -3.39 2.33 -0.63
CA LYS A 23 -2.12 2.15 -1.36
C LYS A 23 -1.34 0.89 -0.96
N PRO A 24 -1.17 0.57 0.35
CA PRO A 24 -0.44 -0.63 0.77
C PRO A 24 -1.03 -1.96 0.24
N MET A 25 -2.30 -1.97 -0.15
CA MET A 25 -3.03 -3.14 -0.65
C MET A 25 -3.10 -3.20 -2.19
N VAL A 26 -2.51 -2.24 -2.89
CA VAL A 26 -2.46 -2.24 -4.36
C VAL A 26 -1.64 -3.43 -4.86
N PRO A 27 -2.12 -4.20 -5.85
CA PRO A 27 -1.41 -5.36 -6.36
C PRO A 27 -0.18 -4.94 -7.19
N VAL A 28 0.96 -5.54 -6.89
CA VAL A 28 2.21 -5.49 -7.66
C VAL A 28 2.67 -6.93 -7.86
N GLY A 29 2.74 -7.39 -9.12
CA GLY A 29 3.09 -8.78 -9.43
C GLY A 29 2.12 -9.81 -8.83
N GLY A 30 0.83 -9.49 -8.76
CA GLY A 30 -0.21 -10.37 -8.22
C GLY A 30 -0.28 -10.44 -6.68
N LYS A 31 0.54 -9.66 -5.96
CA LYS A 31 0.54 -9.58 -4.48
C LYS A 31 0.47 -8.11 -4.01
N PRO A 32 -0.10 -7.79 -2.84
CA PRO A 32 -0.18 -6.41 -2.36
C PRO A 32 1.22 -5.81 -2.11
N ILE A 33 1.38 -4.49 -2.23
CA ILE A 33 2.65 -3.77 -1.94
C ILE A 33 3.23 -4.20 -0.59
N LEU A 34 2.39 -4.34 0.44
CA LEU A 34 2.80 -4.80 1.77
C LEU A 34 3.60 -6.12 1.74
N TRP A 35 3.26 -7.05 0.84
CA TRP A 35 3.96 -8.32 0.72
C TRP A 35 5.44 -8.16 0.37
N HIS A 36 5.78 -7.10 -0.36
CA HIS A 36 7.14 -6.89 -0.86
C HIS A 36 8.03 -6.12 0.12
N ILE A 37 7.45 -5.53 1.17
CA ILE A 37 8.16 -4.72 2.18
C ILE A 37 8.10 -5.32 3.60
N MET A 38 7.33 -6.41 3.78
CA MET A 38 7.37 -7.30 4.94
C MET A 38 8.47 -8.34 4.76
#